data_AF-A0A8C1N9K4-F1
#
_entry.id   AF-A0A8C1N9K4-F1
#
_cell.length_a   1.000
_cell.length_b   1.000
_cell.length_c   1.000
_cell.angle_alpha   90.00
_cell.angle_beta   90.00
_cell.angle_gamma   90.00
#
_symmetry.space_group_name_H-M   'P 1'
#
loop_
_entity.id
_entity.type
_entity.pdbx_description
1 polymer ?
#
loop_
_entity_poly.entity_id
_entity_poly.type
_entity_poly.pdbx_seq_one_letter_code
_entity_poly.pdbx_strand_id
1 'polypeptide(L)'
;MVQKYQSPVKVYKYPSELILVAYERRFPNCPLTPIFVNKFNISECHSEDGATQVMECRCTVDVEVPRLLKKEWSTCILSRRTL
;
A
#
# COMPACT_ATOMS: atom_id res chain seq x y z
N MET A 1 4.37 -19.19 -10.18
CA MET A 1 5.02 -19.59 -8.91
C MET A 1 4.58 -18.60 -7.84
N VAL A 2 3.88 -19.03 -6.79
CA VAL A 2 3.38 -18.14 -5.70
C VAL A 2 4.27 -18.34 -4.48
N GLN A 3 5.00 -17.31 -4.07
CA GLN A 3 5.82 -17.36 -2.86
C GLN A 3 4.93 -17.05 -1.64
N LYS A 4 4.83 -17.99 -0.70
CA LYS A 4 4.12 -17.79 0.56
C LYS A 4 5.07 -17.14 1.56
N TYR A 5 4.72 -15.97 2.07
CA TYR A 5 5.44 -15.28 3.13
C TYR A 5 4.47 -14.98 4.27
N GLN A 6 4.90 -15.25 5.51
CA GLN A 6 4.16 -14.91 6.71
C GLN A 6 5.02 -13.93 7.52
N SER A 7 4.51 -12.72 7.71
CA SER A 7 5.16 -11.72 8.54
C SER A 7 5.04 -12.10 10.03
N PRO A 8 6.05 -11.79 10.86
CA PRO A 8 5.99 -12.05 12.30
C PRO A 8 4.90 -11.21 12.97
N VAL A 9 4.32 -11.74 14.06
CA VAL A 9 3.33 -11.02 14.89
C VAL A 9 4.04 -9.90 15.65
N LYS A 10 3.51 -8.67 15.52
CA LYS A 10 4.05 -7.49 16.21
C LYS A 10 3.12 -7.05 17.33
N VAL A 11 3.65 -7.00 18.55
CA VAL A 11 2.94 -6.48 19.73
C VAL A 11 3.25 -5.01 19.91
N TYR A 12 2.23 -4.18 20.04
CA TYR A 12 2.34 -2.74 20.28
C TYR A 12 2.14 -2.42 21.76
N LYS A 13 2.83 -1.37 22.25
CA LYS A 13 2.72 -0.90 23.65
C LYS A 13 1.52 0.00 23.90
N TYR A 14 0.76 0.36 22.87
CA TYR A 14 -0.33 1.34 22.91
C TYR A 14 -1.70 0.63 22.83
N PRO A 15 -2.78 1.25 23.33
CA PRO A 15 -4.13 0.72 23.18
C PRO A 15 -4.55 0.62 21.70
N SER A 16 -5.46 -0.31 21.41
CA SER A 16 -5.94 -0.62 20.06
C SER A 16 -6.49 0.60 19.32
N GLU A 17 -7.25 1.45 20.01
CA GLU A 17 -7.85 2.66 19.43
C GLU A 17 -6.80 3.62 18.87
N LEU A 18 -5.73 3.86 19.63
CA LEU A 18 -4.63 4.73 19.17
C LEU A 18 -3.88 4.12 17.99
N ILE A 19 -3.74 2.79 17.96
CA ILE A 19 -3.11 2.10 16.83
C ILE A 19 -3.98 2.23 15.58
N LEU A 20 -5.30 2.12 15.72
CA LEU A 20 -6.24 2.29 14.61
C LEU A 20 -6.17 3.72 14.06
N VAL A 21 -6.24 4.74 14.93
CA VAL A 21 -6.11 6.15 14.52
C VAL A 21 -4.77 6.42 13.83
N ALA A 22 -3.68 5.84 14.34
CA ALA A 22 -2.36 5.95 13.70
C ALA A 22 -2.31 5.25 12.34
N TYR A 23 -3.01 4.12 12.19
CA TYR A 23 -3.09 3.38 10.93
C TYR A 23 -3.80 4.19 9.84
N GLU A 24 -4.91 4.83 10.16
CA GLU A 24 -5.66 5.66 9.21
C GLU A 24 -4.85 6.86 8.70
N ARG A 25 -4.10 7.48 9.62
CA ARG A 25 -3.27 8.68 9.38
C ARG A 25 -1.88 8.38 8.81
N ARG A 26 -1.51 7.11 8.62
CA ARG A 26 -0.17 6.70 8.21
C ARG A 26 0.27 7.32 6.87
N PHE A 27 -0.65 7.60 5.96
CA PHE A 27 -0.32 8.11 4.63
C PHE A 27 -0.84 9.54 4.45
N PRO A 28 -0.12 10.39 3.68
CA PRO A 28 1.04 10.07 2.85
C PRO A 28 2.42 10.18 3.54
N ASN A 29 2.53 10.81 4.71
CA ASN A 29 3.81 11.31 5.23
C ASN A 29 4.58 10.38 6.20
N CYS A 30 4.31 9.06 6.26
CA CYS A 30 5.03 8.18 7.19
C CYS A 30 6.49 7.94 6.74
N PRO A 31 7.52 8.36 7.53
CA PRO A 31 8.93 8.21 7.15
C PRO A 31 9.38 6.76 6.97
N LEU A 32 8.71 5.81 7.65
CA LEU A 32 9.03 4.39 7.58
C LEU A 32 8.50 3.71 6.31
N THR A 33 7.66 4.38 5.53
CA THR A 33 7.11 3.86 4.28
C THR A 33 7.21 4.88 3.15
N PRO A 34 8.45 5.22 2.72
CA PRO A 34 8.71 6.30 1.76
C PRO A 34 8.19 6.01 0.34
N ILE A 35 7.88 4.75 0.04
CA ILE A 35 7.42 4.31 -1.28
C ILE A 35 5.98 4.79 -1.57
N PHE A 36 5.20 5.10 -0.53
CA PHE A 36 3.83 5.59 -0.71
C PHE A 36 3.85 7.11 -0.90
N VAL A 37 3.50 7.56 -2.11
CA VAL A 37 3.56 8.98 -2.48
C VAL A 37 2.24 9.68 -2.19
N ASN A 38 1.11 9.00 -2.42
CA ASN A 38 -0.20 9.61 -2.31
C ASN A 38 -1.25 8.61 -1.83
N LYS A 39 -2.24 9.09 -1.07
CA LYS A 39 -3.41 8.31 -0.63
C LYS A 39 -4.67 9.14 -0.88
N PHE A 40 -5.68 8.50 -1.46
CA PHE A 40 -7.01 9.08 -1.69
C PHE A 40 -8.08 8.08 -1.25
N ASN A 41 -9.07 8.52 -0.47
CA ASN A 41 -10.18 7.68 -0.04
C ASN A 41 -11.23 7.60 -1.16
N ILE A 42 -11.65 6.40 -1.53
CA ILE A 42 -12.64 6.15 -2.59
C ILE A 42 -14.03 6.05 -1.99
N SER A 43 -14.18 5.26 -0.93
CA SER A 43 -15.46 5.01 -0.27
C SER A 43 -15.25 4.71 1.21
N GLU A 44 -16.28 5.00 2.01
CA GLU A 44 -16.33 4.70 3.43
C GLU A 44 -17.74 4.26 3.80
N CYS A 45 -17.85 3.10 4.44
CA CYS A 45 -19.10 2.52 4.88
C CYS A 45 -18.99 2.11 6.34
N HIS A 46 -20.02 2.43 7.12
CA HIS A 46 -20.17 2.02 8.51
C HIS A 46 -21.33 1.02 8.61
N SER A 47 -21.13 -0.05 9.38
CA SER A 47 -22.21 -0.97 9.72
C SER A 47 -23.23 -0.27 10.62
N GLU A 48 -24.49 -0.69 10.55
CA GLU A 48 -25.59 -0.12 11.37
C GLU A 48 -25.31 -0.24 12.87
N ASP A 49 -24.61 -1.30 13.29
CA ASP A 49 -24.22 -1.53 14.69
C ASP A 49 -22.98 -0.73 15.12
N GLY A 50 -22.34 0.01 14.20
CA GLY A 50 -21.11 0.77 14.44
C GLY A 50 -19.86 -0.09 14.73
N ALA A 51 -19.97 -1.42 14.73
CA ALA A 51 -18.88 -2.33 15.08
C ALA A 51 -17.84 -2.49 13.97
N THR A 52 -18.20 -2.21 12.72
CA THR A 52 -17.33 -2.40 11.56
C THR A 52 -17.33 -1.16 10.68
N GLN A 53 -16.12 -0.70 10.34
CA GLN A 53 -15.86 0.36 9.38
C GLN A 53 -15.06 -0.23 8.21
N VAL A 54 -15.55 -0.02 6.99
CA VAL A 54 -14.89 -0.45 5.76
C VAL A 54 -14.49 0.81 4.99
N MET A 55 -13.19 0.95 4.73
CA MET A 55 -12.64 2.05 3.94
C MET A 55 -11.91 1.51 2.71
N GLU A 56 -12.27 2.02 1.54
CA GLU A 56 -11.55 1.77 0.31
C GLU A 56 -10.64 2.95 0.00
N CYS A 57 -9.35 2.69 -0.20
CA CYS A 57 -8.35 3.72 -0.46
C CYS A 57 -7.55 3.39 -1.71
N ARG A 58 -7.30 4.40 -2.54
CA ARG A 58 -6.34 4.35 -3.64
C ARG A 58 -5.02 4.92 -3.18
N CYS A 59 -3.93 4.17 -3.35
CA CYS A 59 -2.59 4.64 -3.03
C CYS A 59 -1.70 4.63 -4.27
N THR A 60 -0.91 5.68 -4.46
CA THR A 60 0.14 5.74 -5.48
C THR A 60 1.47 5.35 -4.85
N VAL A 61 2.14 4.37 -5.45
CA VAL A 61 3.38 3.79 -4.96
C VAL A 61 4.48 4.05 -5.98
N ASP A 62 5.59 4.67 -5.56
CA ASP A 62 6.77 4.88 -6.40
C ASP A 62 7.71 3.68 -6.31
N VAL A 63 7.56 2.75 -7.25
CA VAL A 63 8.32 1.50 -7.25
C VAL A 63 9.57 1.67 -8.12
N GLU A 64 10.74 1.70 -7.48
CA GLU A 64 12.00 1.56 -8.21
C GLU A 64 12.19 0.11 -8.66
N VAL A 65 12.12 -0.11 -9.97
CA VAL A 65 12.30 -1.44 -10.56
C VAL A 65 13.78 -1.83 -10.54
N PRO A 66 14.14 -3.05 -10.07
CA PRO A 66 15.50 -3.55 -10.12
C PRO A 66 16.13 -3.41 -11.52
N ARG A 67 17.40 -2.97 -11.57
CA ARG A 67 18.10 -2.60 -12.82
C ARG A 67 18.04 -3.68 -13.91
N LEU A 68 18.09 -4.96 -13.52
CA LEU A 68 17.98 -6.10 -14.43
C LEU A 68 16.63 -6.11 -15.16
N LEU A 69 15.53 -5.92 -14.42
CA LEU A 69 14.18 -5.88 -14.98
C LEU A 69 13.95 -4.62 -15.83
N LYS A 70 14.55 -3.49 -15.45
CA LYS A 70 14.43 -2.23 -16.23
C LYS A 70 14.93 -2.39 -17.66
N LYS A 71 16.04 -3.13 -17.88
CA LYS A 71 16.58 -3.42 -19.21
C LYS A 71 15.63 -4.29 -20.03
N GLU A 72 15.23 -5.44 -19.49
CA GLU A 72 14.33 -6.38 -20.17
C GLU A 72 12.97 -5.73 -20.51
N TRP A 73 12.41 -4.96 -19.57
CA TRP A 73 11.11 -4.31 -19.75
C TRP A 73 11.21 -3.12 -20.69
N SER A 74 12.27 -2.32 -20.63
CA SER A 74 12.45 -1.20 -21.58
C SER A 74 12.51 -1.69 -23.03
N THR A 75 13.18 -2.81 -23.27
CA THR A 75 13.30 -3.44 -24.59
C THR A 75 11.94 -3.98 -25.07
N CYS A 76 11.18 -4.61 -24.18
CA CYS A 76 9.86 -5.20 -24.49
C CYS A 76 8.73 -4.15 -24.63
N ILE A 77 8.80 -3.04 -23.89
CA ILE A 77 7.85 -1.91 -24.00
C ILE A 77 8.12 -1.11 -25.27
N LEU A 78 9.39 -0.91 -25.66
CA LEU A 78 9.74 -0.27 -26.92
C LEU A 78 9.28 -1.11 -28.13
N SER A 79 9.40 -2.44 -28.08
CA SER A 79 8.93 -3.29 -29.18
C SER A 79 7.41 -3.38 -29.30
N ARG A 80 6.65 -3.11 -28.23
CA ARG A 80 5.17 -3.07 -28.22
C ARG A 80 4.57 -1.73 -28.62
N ARG A 81 5.34 -0.64 -28.69
CA ARG A 81 4.88 0.67 -29.20
C ARG A 81 5.06 0.85 -30.71
N THR A 82 5.75 -0.07 -31.37
CA THR A 82 6.02 -0.07 -32.81
C THR A 82 5.10 -1.00 -33.62
N LEU A 83 4.04 -1.53 -33.02
CA LEU A 83 2.96 -2.28 -33.67
C LEU A 83 1.63 -1.57 -33.45
#